data_AF-A0A382Y7W5-F1
#
_entry.id   AF-A0A382Y7W5-F1
#
_cell.length_a   1.000
_cell.length_b   1.000
_cell.length_c   1.000
_cell.angle_alpha   90.00
_cell.angle_beta   90.00
_cell.angle_gamma   90.00
#
_symmetry.space_group_name_H-M   'P 1'
#
loop_
_entity.id
_entity.type
_entity.pdbx_description
1 polymer ?
#
loop_
_entity_poly.entity_id
_entity_poly.type
_entity_poly.pdbx_seq_one_letter_code
_entity_poly.pdbx_strand_id
1 'polypeptide(L)'
;MKRTKKITTAIIIFFLIIVVIIVGRYAIGLYFKKKFSKRPPPGVIVEVITNKSFSQSLESYCTSLSSKTISFKIKKDELLEQISFNKKVNKGDVIAKLSSKTITAPFSGVIGKRGISGSSLGSENTIILTLDDSRKILCDLKIPEVYAAILKKDLKLRATFSAYKGKTYEGKIESVASRVDPQTRSILARAKINNENSEIIPGSLLEIEILYNEKNALSVPDTSIMYEGSKKF
;
A
#
# COMPACT_ATOMS: atom_id res chain seq x y z
N MET A 1 57.96 -76.68 -34.13
CA MET A 1 58.36 -75.28 -33.85
C MET A 1 57.36 -74.18 -34.24
N LYS A 2 56.25 -74.42 -34.97
CA LYS A 2 55.31 -73.34 -35.39
C LYS A 2 54.19 -72.98 -34.39
N ARG A 3 53.77 -73.89 -33.49
CA ARG A 3 52.69 -73.64 -32.50
C ARG A 3 53.12 -72.74 -31.33
N THR A 4 54.31 -72.96 -30.77
CA THR A 4 54.85 -72.20 -29.63
C THR A 4 55.00 -70.70 -29.95
N LYS A 5 55.49 -70.37 -31.16
CA LYS A 5 55.60 -68.98 -31.63
C LYS A 5 54.23 -68.27 -31.67
N LYS A 6 53.16 -68.94 -32.12
CA LYS A 6 51.80 -68.36 -32.16
C LYS A 6 51.24 -68.06 -30.77
N ILE A 7 51.48 -68.93 -29.79
CA ILE A 7 51.04 -68.72 -28.40
C ILE A 7 51.79 -67.55 -27.76
N THR A 8 53.11 -67.46 -27.94
CA THR A 8 53.88 -66.31 -27.45
C THR A 8 53.45 -65.00 -28.11
N THR A 9 53.14 -65.00 -29.41
CA THR A 9 52.62 -63.81 -30.09
C THR A 9 51.24 -63.40 -29.55
N ALA A 10 50.35 -64.36 -29.27
CA ALA A 10 49.04 -64.07 -28.67
C ALA A 10 49.14 -63.47 -27.26
N ILE A 11 50.05 -63.99 -26.42
CA ILE A 11 50.31 -63.45 -25.08
C ILE A 11 50.87 -62.02 -25.16
N ILE A 12 51.81 -61.75 -26.07
CA ILE A 12 52.37 -60.40 -26.29
C ILE A 12 51.27 -59.42 -26.73
N ILE A 13 50.41 -59.82 -27.66
CA ILE A 13 49.28 -58.99 -28.12
C ILE A 13 48.31 -58.70 -26.96
N PHE A 14 48.01 -59.69 -26.12
CA PHE A 14 47.14 -59.51 -24.95
C PHE A 14 47.70 -58.49 -23.96
N PHE A 15 48.99 -58.58 -23.62
CA PHE A 15 49.63 -57.57 -22.76
C PHE A 15 49.70 -56.19 -23.40
N LEU A 16 49.90 -56.10 -24.72
CA LEU A 16 49.91 -54.83 -25.44
C LEU A 16 48.53 -54.15 -25.39
N ILE A 17 47.44 -54.91 -25.53
CA ILE A 17 46.06 -54.39 -25.37
C ILE A 17 45.84 -53.84 -23.96
N ILE A 18 46.28 -54.55 -22.92
CA ILE A 18 46.16 -54.08 -21.53
C ILE A 18 46.93 -52.77 -21.32
N VAL A 19 48.16 -52.68 -21.83
CA VAL A 19 48.97 -51.46 -21.73
C VAL A 19 48.29 -50.28 -22.43
N VAL A 20 47.74 -50.48 -23.64
CA VAL A 20 47.00 -49.43 -24.37
C VAL A 20 45.79 -48.95 -23.58
N ILE A 21 45.04 -49.84 -22.94
CA ILE A 21 43.88 -49.47 -22.10
C ILE A 21 44.32 -48.68 -20.87
N ILE A 22 45.39 -49.09 -20.19
CA ILE A 22 45.91 -48.39 -19.00
C ILE A 22 46.42 -47.00 -19.36
N VAL A 23 47.23 -46.88 -20.42
CA VAL A 23 47.75 -45.60 -20.90
C VAL A 23 46.64 -44.69 -21.38
N GLY A 24 45.66 -45.23 -22.12
CA GLY A 24 44.47 -44.50 -22.56
C GLY A 24 43.66 -43.96 -21.39
N ARG A 25 43.40 -44.79 -20.37
CA ARG A 25 42.69 -44.36 -19.15
C ARG A 25 43.48 -43.33 -18.36
N TYR A 26 44.80 -43.46 -18.27
CA TYR A 26 45.66 -42.48 -17.60
C TYR A 26 45.66 -41.13 -18.34
N ALA A 27 45.80 -41.15 -19.66
CA ALA A 27 45.75 -39.97 -20.51
C ALA A 27 44.39 -39.26 -20.44
N ILE A 28 43.28 -40.02 -20.44
CA ILE A 28 41.94 -39.45 -20.25
C ILE A 28 41.82 -38.80 -18.86
N GLY A 29 42.35 -39.45 -17.81
CA GLY A 29 42.37 -38.90 -16.46
C GLY A 29 43.09 -37.56 -16.37
N LEU A 30 44.25 -37.44 -17.04
CA LEU A 30 45.00 -36.17 -17.12
C LEU A 30 44.24 -35.10 -17.91
N TYR A 31 43.57 -35.47 -19.01
CA TYR A 31 42.74 -34.55 -19.81
C TYR A 31 41.57 -34.00 -18.99
N PHE A 32 40.81 -34.86 -18.32
CA PHE A 32 39.69 -34.47 -17.46
C PHE A 32 40.16 -33.66 -16.26
N LYS A 33 41.29 -34.04 -15.63
CA LYS A 33 41.90 -33.24 -14.56
C LYS A 33 42.21 -31.83 -15.07
N LYS A 34 42.88 -31.68 -16.23
CA LYS A 34 43.20 -30.35 -16.78
C LYS A 34 41.95 -29.53 -17.13
N LYS A 35 40.93 -30.16 -17.71
CA LYS A 35 39.71 -29.49 -18.19
C LYS A 35 38.76 -29.07 -17.05
N PHE A 36 38.72 -29.81 -15.94
CA PHE A 36 37.75 -29.60 -14.86
C PHE A 36 38.36 -29.19 -13.51
N SER A 37 39.69 -29.07 -13.38
CA SER A 37 40.32 -28.66 -12.10
C SER A 37 40.13 -27.18 -11.76
N LYS A 38 39.80 -26.32 -12.72
CA LYS A 38 39.61 -24.89 -12.48
C LYS A 38 38.14 -24.54 -12.68
N ARG A 39 37.40 -24.41 -11.58
CA ARG A 39 36.09 -23.77 -11.62
C ARG A 39 36.31 -22.31 -12.03
N PRO A 40 35.60 -21.77 -13.03
CA PRO A 40 35.69 -20.34 -13.30
C PRO A 40 35.22 -19.58 -12.05
N PRO A 41 35.78 -18.39 -11.78
CA PRO A 41 35.27 -17.56 -10.70
C PRO A 41 33.77 -17.29 -10.95
N PRO A 42 32.95 -17.24 -9.90
CA PRO A 42 31.55 -16.87 -10.05
C PRO A 42 31.46 -15.48 -10.68
N GLY A 43 30.55 -15.32 -11.64
CA GLY A 43 30.21 -14.00 -12.17
C GLY A 43 29.51 -13.18 -11.09
N VAL A 44 29.93 -11.94 -10.91
CA VAL A 44 29.33 -11.00 -9.96
C VAL A 44 28.63 -9.91 -10.75
N ILE A 45 27.35 -9.67 -10.45
CA ILE A 45 26.63 -8.49 -10.90
C ILE A 45 26.79 -7.44 -9.80
N VAL A 46 27.28 -6.27 -10.18
CA VAL A 46 27.50 -5.15 -9.25
C VAL A 46 26.53 -4.01 -9.57
N GLU A 47 26.05 -3.35 -8.52
CA GLU A 47 25.19 -2.16 -8.63
C GLU A 47 25.83 -1.01 -7.86
N VAL A 48 25.80 0.20 -8.43
CA VAL A 48 26.27 1.41 -7.76
C VAL A 48 25.20 1.86 -6.76
N ILE A 49 25.53 1.78 -5.48
CA ILE A 49 24.60 2.15 -4.41
C ILE A 49 24.35 3.66 -4.39
N THR A 50 23.10 4.02 -4.11
CA THR A 50 22.66 5.41 -3.95
C THR A 50 21.97 5.57 -2.61
N ASN A 51 21.99 6.79 -2.07
CA ASN A 51 21.18 7.13 -0.91
C ASN A 51 19.71 7.20 -1.32
N LYS A 52 18.85 6.48 -0.61
CA LYS A 52 17.39 6.52 -0.77
C LYS A 52 16.72 6.89 0.55
N SER A 53 15.53 7.47 0.44
CA SER A 53 14.66 7.70 1.59
C SER A 53 13.85 6.43 1.87
N PHE A 54 13.92 5.96 3.11
CA PHE A 54 13.21 4.80 3.61
C PHE A 54 12.22 5.25 4.68
N SER A 55 11.05 4.65 4.68
CA SER A 55 10.04 4.81 5.72
C SER A 55 9.45 3.46 6.07
N GLN A 56 8.99 3.31 7.29
CA GLN A 56 8.08 2.23 7.66
C GLN A 56 6.64 2.70 7.43
N SER A 57 5.76 1.77 7.12
CA SER A 57 4.33 2.03 6.94
C SER A 57 3.49 1.29 7.97
N LEU A 58 2.36 1.89 8.29
CA LEU A 58 1.28 1.29 9.08
C LEU A 58 -0.02 1.46 8.32
N GLU A 59 -0.68 0.35 8.04
CA GLU A 59 -1.95 0.32 7.31
C GLU A 59 -3.14 0.32 8.28
N SER A 60 -4.20 1.01 7.89
CA SER A 60 -5.46 1.08 8.63
C SER A 60 -6.60 1.48 7.69
N TYR A 61 -7.83 1.47 8.20
CA TYR A 61 -9.03 1.80 7.43
C TYR A 61 -9.91 2.78 8.21
N CYS A 62 -10.60 3.64 7.49
CA CYS A 62 -11.52 4.59 8.10
C CYS A 62 -12.61 5.03 7.12
N THR A 63 -13.70 5.57 7.66
CA THR A 63 -14.76 6.17 6.86
C THR A 63 -14.45 7.64 6.64
N SER A 64 -14.48 8.07 5.38
CA SER A 64 -14.31 9.47 4.99
C SER A 64 -15.43 10.34 5.55
N LEU A 65 -15.05 11.45 6.16
CA LEU A 65 -15.93 12.49 6.68
C LEU A 65 -15.65 13.78 5.94
N SER A 66 -16.69 14.57 5.72
CA SER A 66 -16.53 15.91 5.16
C SER A 66 -15.85 16.84 6.17
N SER A 67 -15.07 17.80 5.69
CA SER A 67 -14.43 18.78 6.58
C SER A 67 -15.45 19.68 7.29
N LYS A 68 -16.59 19.93 6.63
CA LYS A 68 -17.72 20.68 7.15
C LYS A 68 -19.01 20.05 6.62
N THR A 69 -19.95 19.79 7.51
CA THR A 69 -21.28 19.30 7.18
C THR A 69 -22.32 20.10 7.94
N ILE A 70 -23.35 20.58 7.25
CA ILE A 70 -24.56 21.13 7.87
C ILE A 70 -25.77 20.38 7.31
N SER A 71 -26.74 20.10 8.16
CA SER A 71 -27.98 19.41 7.79
C SER A 71 -29.19 20.27 8.12
N PHE A 72 -30.17 20.31 7.23
CA PHE A 72 -31.42 21.01 7.39
C PHE A 72 -32.58 20.00 7.28
N LYS A 73 -33.41 19.93 8.32
CA LYS A 73 -34.67 19.19 8.27
C LYS A 73 -35.74 20.08 7.63
N ILE A 74 -36.30 19.63 6.52
CA ILE A 74 -37.26 20.39 5.71
C ILE A 74 -38.51 19.52 5.52
N LYS A 75 -39.70 20.11 5.60
CA LYS A 75 -40.94 19.43 5.22
C LYS A 75 -41.23 19.64 3.73
N LYS A 76 -41.71 18.61 3.03
CA LYS A 76 -41.88 18.63 1.57
C LYS A 76 -43.00 19.59 1.12
N ASP A 77 -44.04 19.73 1.93
CA ASP A 77 -45.17 20.65 1.78
C ASP A 77 -44.77 22.13 1.85
N GLU A 78 -43.65 22.47 2.49
CA GLU A 78 -43.16 23.84 2.52
C GLU A 78 -42.29 24.21 1.31
N LEU A 79 -41.89 23.25 0.47
CA LEU A 79 -40.99 23.51 -0.66
C LEU A 79 -41.71 24.24 -1.80
N LEU A 80 -41.20 25.41 -2.16
CA LEU A 80 -41.69 26.19 -3.30
C LEU A 80 -41.12 25.70 -4.64
N GLU A 81 -39.90 25.13 -4.60
CA GLU A 81 -39.16 24.66 -5.78
C GLU A 81 -38.51 23.30 -5.48
N GLN A 82 -38.32 22.47 -6.52
CA GLN A 82 -37.58 21.22 -6.38
C GLN A 82 -36.09 21.50 -6.10
N ILE A 83 -35.51 20.78 -5.15
CA ILE A 83 -34.09 20.92 -4.80
C ILE A 83 -33.22 20.17 -5.80
N SER A 84 -32.23 20.86 -6.37
CA SER A 84 -31.18 20.24 -7.20
C SER A 84 -30.09 19.61 -6.32
N PHE A 85 -30.21 18.31 -6.03
CA PHE A 85 -29.18 17.56 -5.32
C PHE A 85 -27.92 17.33 -6.19
N ASN A 86 -26.79 17.03 -5.55
CA ASN A 86 -25.47 16.81 -6.14
C ASN A 86 -24.93 18.03 -6.93
N LYS A 87 -25.47 19.21 -6.67
CA LYS A 87 -25.01 20.47 -7.26
C LYS A 87 -23.96 21.12 -6.35
N LYS A 88 -22.88 21.60 -6.96
CA LYS A 88 -21.90 22.48 -6.30
C LYS A 88 -22.50 23.87 -6.12
N VAL A 89 -22.41 24.40 -4.91
CA VAL A 89 -22.90 25.74 -4.56
C VAL A 89 -21.80 26.52 -3.85
N ASN A 90 -21.86 27.85 -3.99
CA ASN A 90 -20.98 28.77 -3.30
C ASN A 90 -21.64 29.34 -2.04
N LYS A 91 -20.82 29.89 -1.15
CA LYS A 91 -21.30 30.63 0.01
C LYS A 91 -22.25 31.76 -0.45
N GLY A 92 -23.46 31.78 0.11
CA GLY A 92 -24.50 32.77 -0.19
C GLY A 92 -25.56 32.29 -1.19
N ASP A 93 -25.30 31.23 -1.94
CA ASP A 93 -26.26 30.70 -2.90
C ASP A 93 -27.52 30.19 -2.19
N VAL A 94 -28.68 30.37 -2.81
CA VAL A 94 -29.94 29.80 -2.32
C VAL A 94 -29.97 28.30 -2.58
N ILE A 95 -30.09 27.50 -1.53
CA ILE A 95 -30.08 26.04 -1.61
C ILE A 95 -31.48 25.42 -1.44
N ALA A 96 -32.41 26.13 -0.80
CA ALA A 96 -33.81 25.75 -0.75
C ALA A 96 -34.70 26.97 -0.50
N LYS A 97 -35.82 27.05 -1.20
CA LYS A 97 -36.87 28.06 -0.96
C LYS A 97 -38.07 27.38 -0.31
N LEU A 98 -38.41 27.84 0.90
CA LEU A 98 -39.58 27.39 1.64
C LEU A 98 -40.62 28.51 1.67
N SER A 99 -41.89 28.15 1.83
CA SER A 99 -42.98 29.11 2.04
C SER A 99 -42.73 30.00 3.26
N SER A 100 -42.05 29.47 4.28
CA SER A 100 -41.73 30.17 5.53
C SER A 100 -40.40 30.94 5.50
N LYS A 101 -39.40 30.48 4.73
CA LYS A 101 -38.04 31.07 4.70
C LYS A 101 -37.20 30.61 3.50
N THR A 102 -36.16 31.37 3.18
CA THR A 102 -35.14 30.95 2.21
C THR A 102 -33.89 30.45 2.94
N ILE A 103 -33.39 29.26 2.56
CA ILE A 103 -32.16 28.69 3.09
C ILE A 103 -31.02 29.00 2.11
N THR A 104 -29.95 29.60 2.60
CA THR A 104 -28.73 29.90 1.85
C THR A 104 -27.55 29.07 2.32
N ALA A 105 -26.56 28.87 1.44
CA ALA A 105 -25.34 28.12 1.74
C ALA A 105 -24.39 28.94 2.65
N PRO A 106 -24.09 28.49 3.88
CA PRO A 106 -23.14 29.18 4.76
C PRO A 106 -21.67 29.03 4.30
N PHE A 107 -21.38 28.06 3.43
CA PHE A 107 -20.06 27.83 2.82
C PHE A 107 -20.21 27.14 1.46
N SER A 108 -19.15 27.14 0.65
CA SER A 108 -19.14 26.43 -0.64
C SER A 108 -19.03 24.91 -0.42
N GLY A 109 -19.87 24.14 -1.10
CA GLY A 109 -19.94 22.69 -0.94
C GLY A 109 -20.87 22.02 -1.94
N VAL A 110 -21.21 20.76 -1.68
CA VAL A 110 -22.14 19.98 -2.49
C VAL A 110 -23.43 19.75 -1.70
N ILE A 111 -24.57 19.98 -2.34
CA ILE A 111 -25.88 19.68 -1.77
C ILE A 111 -26.13 18.17 -1.84
N GLY A 112 -26.35 17.55 -0.69
CA GLY A 112 -26.71 16.14 -0.58
C GLY A 112 -28.12 15.94 -0.01
N LYS A 113 -28.55 14.68 -0.04
CA LYS A 113 -29.79 14.22 0.61
C LYS A 113 -29.43 13.05 1.51
N ARG A 114 -29.85 13.10 2.77
CA ARG A 114 -29.79 11.93 3.65
C ARG A 114 -31.15 11.25 3.68
N GLY A 115 -31.19 9.96 3.36
CA GLY A 115 -32.38 9.13 3.55
C GLY A 115 -32.65 8.96 5.05
N ILE A 116 -33.90 9.15 5.47
CA ILE A 116 -34.38 8.74 6.78
C ILE A 116 -34.90 7.31 6.66
N SER A 117 -34.38 6.39 7.48
CA SER A 117 -34.97 5.06 7.64
C SER A 117 -36.30 5.20 8.35
N GLY A 118 -37.34 4.51 7.87
CA GLY A 118 -38.74 4.68 8.31
C GLY A 118 -39.01 4.45 9.80
N SER A 119 -38.06 3.86 10.55
CA SER A 119 -38.18 3.59 11.98
C SER A 119 -37.88 4.78 12.90
N SER A 120 -37.30 5.87 12.37
CA SER A 120 -36.87 7.03 13.16
C SER A 120 -37.81 8.23 12.93
N LEU A 121 -39.05 8.19 13.45
CA LEU A 121 -39.97 9.35 13.59
C LEU A 121 -39.84 10.43 12.50
N GLY A 122 -39.78 9.99 11.25
CA GLY A 122 -39.61 10.82 10.07
C GLY A 122 -40.85 10.60 9.25
N SER A 123 -41.82 11.50 9.40
CA SER A 123 -42.97 11.57 8.49
C SER A 123 -42.45 11.42 7.05
N GLU A 124 -43.11 10.60 6.22
CA GLU A 124 -42.81 10.47 4.79
C GLU A 124 -42.74 11.84 4.07
N ASN A 125 -43.29 12.86 4.72
CA ASN A 125 -43.33 14.24 4.31
C ASN A 125 -42.11 15.09 4.73
N THR A 126 -41.04 14.51 5.28
CA THR A 126 -39.80 15.24 5.64
C THR A 126 -38.58 14.79 4.85
N ILE A 127 -37.68 15.72 4.55
CA ILE A 127 -36.38 15.48 3.91
C ILE A 127 -35.26 16.07 4.78
N ILE A 128 -34.10 15.42 4.76
CA ILE A 128 -32.87 15.96 5.35
C ILE A 128 -31.95 16.38 4.20
N LEU A 129 -31.85 17.70 4.01
CA LEU A 129 -30.92 18.33 3.09
C LEU A 129 -29.55 18.45 3.77
N THR A 130 -28.47 18.07 3.10
CA THR A 130 -27.11 18.25 3.61
C THR A 130 -26.32 19.18 2.71
N LEU A 131 -25.36 19.90 3.29
CA LEU A 131 -24.36 20.67 2.58
C LEU A 131 -22.99 20.27 3.10
N ASP A 132 -22.16 19.72 2.22
CA ASP A 132 -20.89 19.10 2.57
C ASP A 132 -19.71 19.77 1.83
N ASP A 133 -18.65 20.15 2.57
CA ASP A 133 -17.37 20.61 2.00
C ASP A 133 -16.34 19.47 1.98
N SER A 134 -16.34 18.72 0.88
CA SER A 134 -15.50 17.52 0.69
C SER A 134 -14.11 17.79 0.12
N ARG A 135 -13.69 19.05 -0.07
CA ARG A 135 -12.36 19.40 -0.61
C ARG A 135 -11.21 18.90 0.26
N LYS A 136 -11.46 18.80 1.57
CA LYS A 136 -10.62 18.08 2.53
C LYS A 136 -11.48 17.01 3.17
N ILE A 137 -10.94 15.81 3.26
CA ILE A 137 -11.59 14.68 3.91
C ILE A 137 -10.94 14.49 5.27
N LEU A 138 -11.78 14.33 6.29
CA LEU A 138 -11.36 13.92 7.62
C LEU A 138 -11.62 12.42 7.78
N CYS A 139 -10.79 11.74 8.55
CA CYS A 139 -10.93 10.31 8.75
C CYS A 139 -10.46 9.94 10.15
N ASP A 140 -11.29 9.24 10.91
CA ASP A 140 -10.96 8.80 12.26
C ASP A 140 -10.41 7.36 12.23
N LEU A 141 -9.15 7.22 12.62
CA LEU A 141 -8.38 5.98 12.59
C LEU A 141 -8.24 5.43 14.01
N LYS A 142 -8.37 4.10 14.14
CA LYS A 142 -8.10 3.38 15.39
C LYS A 142 -6.78 2.65 15.26
N ILE A 143 -5.74 3.19 15.89
CA ILE A 143 -4.37 2.69 15.78
C ILE A 143 -4.00 1.89 17.03
N PRO A 144 -3.48 0.66 16.93
CA PRO A 144 -3.06 -0.12 18.09
C PRO A 144 -2.07 0.63 19.01
N GLU A 145 -2.21 0.46 20.33
CA GLU A 145 -1.41 1.20 21.33
C GLU A 145 0.11 0.96 21.22
N VAL A 146 0.54 -0.14 20.60
CA VAL A 146 1.97 -0.43 20.33
C VAL A 146 2.66 0.65 19.49
N TYR A 147 1.88 1.42 18.71
CA TYR A 147 2.39 2.53 17.89
C TYR A 147 2.31 3.89 18.58
N ALA A 148 1.97 3.97 19.87
CA ALA A 148 1.81 5.23 20.60
C ALA A 148 3.05 6.14 20.52
N ALA A 149 4.25 5.57 20.57
CA ALA A 149 5.50 6.33 20.58
C ALA A 149 5.79 7.02 19.23
N ILE A 150 5.31 6.44 18.12
CA ILE A 150 5.54 6.96 16.77
C ILE A 150 4.39 7.87 16.32
N LEU A 151 3.16 7.62 16.77
CA LEU A 151 1.95 8.27 16.28
C LEU A 151 1.89 9.73 16.75
N LYS A 152 2.19 10.66 15.84
CA LYS A 152 2.29 12.09 16.13
C LYS A 152 1.54 12.91 15.10
N LYS A 153 1.22 14.14 15.47
CA LYS A 153 0.69 15.15 14.54
C LYS A 153 1.68 15.35 13.38
N ASP A 154 1.13 15.67 12.22
CA ASP A 154 1.84 15.97 10.97
C ASP A 154 2.61 14.79 10.35
N LEU A 155 2.45 13.56 10.85
CA LEU A 155 2.87 12.37 10.12
C LEU A 155 2.19 12.30 8.75
N LYS A 156 2.98 12.04 7.71
CA LYS A 156 2.47 11.88 6.35
C LYS A 156 1.69 10.59 6.23
N LEU A 157 0.66 10.61 5.40
CA LEU A 157 -0.09 9.42 5.05
C LEU A 157 -0.52 9.47 3.58
N ARG A 158 -0.79 8.29 3.03
CA ARG A 158 -1.42 8.09 1.73
C ARG A 158 -2.76 7.43 1.97
N ALA A 159 -3.78 7.91 1.28
CA ALA A 159 -5.10 7.29 1.26
C ALA A 159 -5.36 6.69 -0.12
N THR A 160 -6.02 5.53 -0.16
CA THR A 160 -6.51 4.89 -1.37
C THR A 160 -8.04 4.78 -1.28
N PHE A 161 -8.70 5.06 -2.40
CA PHE A 161 -10.16 4.94 -2.52
C PHE A 161 -10.47 3.90 -3.59
N SER A 162 -11.20 2.85 -3.20
CA SER A 162 -11.46 1.67 -4.04
C SER A 162 -12.12 1.98 -5.39
N ALA A 163 -12.89 3.07 -5.48
CA ALA A 163 -13.53 3.50 -6.73
C ALA A 163 -12.51 3.98 -7.79
N TYR A 164 -11.33 4.47 -7.37
CA TYR A 164 -10.28 4.97 -8.26
C TYR A 164 -8.99 4.17 -8.08
N LYS A 165 -8.93 3.01 -8.76
CA LYS A 165 -7.78 2.08 -8.67
C LYS A 165 -6.48 2.77 -9.08
N GLY A 166 -5.43 2.56 -8.29
CA GLY A 166 -4.08 3.09 -8.55
C GLY A 166 -3.91 4.57 -8.23
N LYS A 167 -4.97 5.28 -7.81
CA LYS A 167 -4.88 6.67 -7.37
C LYS A 167 -4.66 6.74 -5.86
N THR A 168 -3.67 7.54 -5.46
CA THR A 168 -3.37 7.84 -4.06
C THR A 168 -3.68 9.30 -3.77
N TYR A 169 -4.10 9.57 -2.55
CA TYR A 169 -4.40 10.90 -2.04
C TYR A 169 -3.48 11.20 -0.87
N GLU A 170 -2.75 12.30 -0.95
CA GLU A 170 -1.86 12.71 0.13
C GLU A 170 -2.62 13.33 1.28
N GLY A 171 -2.14 13.07 2.49
CA GLY A 171 -2.69 13.64 3.70
C GLY A 171 -1.70 13.62 4.84
N LYS A 172 -2.20 13.99 6.01
CA LYS A 172 -1.43 13.92 7.26
C LYS A 172 -2.31 13.66 8.46
N ILE A 173 -1.70 13.20 9.54
CA ILE A 173 -2.35 13.14 10.86
C ILE A 173 -2.56 14.57 11.36
N GLU A 174 -3.82 14.98 11.50
CA GLU A 174 -4.21 16.29 12.00
C GLU A 174 -4.18 16.34 13.54
N SER A 175 -4.60 15.27 14.20
CA SER A 175 -4.57 15.16 15.66
C SER A 175 -4.50 13.70 16.12
N VAL A 176 -4.01 13.51 17.34
CA VAL A 176 -3.91 12.20 18.01
C VAL A 176 -4.54 12.36 19.39
N ALA A 177 -5.37 11.42 19.81
CA ALA A 177 -5.99 11.43 21.12
C ALA A 177 -4.95 11.25 22.22
N SER A 178 -5.16 11.90 23.37
CA SER A 178 -4.29 11.81 24.54
C SER A 178 -4.53 10.55 25.39
N ARG A 179 -5.51 9.72 25.01
CA ARG A 179 -5.94 8.54 25.77
C ARG A 179 -6.08 7.33 24.84
N VAL A 180 -5.69 6.17 25.36
CA VAL A 180 -5.98 4.88 24.74
C VAL A 180 -7.39 4.44 25.14
N ASP A 181 -8.14 3.89 24.19
CA ASP A 181 -9.39 3.19 24.49
C ASP A 181 -9.06 1.82 25.11
N PRO A 182 -9.43 1.56 26.39
CA PRO A 182 -9.09 0.31 27.07
C PRO A 182 -9.85 -0.90 26.53
N GLN A 183 -10.98 -0.71 25.85
CA GLN A 183 -11.77 -1.81 25.28
C GLN A 183 -11.14 -2.32 23.99
N THR A 184 -10.66 -1.42 23.13
CA THR A 184 -10.09 -1.77 21.83
C THR A 184 -8.57 -1.75 21.78
N ARG A 185 -7.90 -1.29 22.85
CA ARG A 185 -6.44 -1.10 22.92
C ARG A 185 -5.88 -0.27 21.77
N SER A 186 -6.63 0.77 21.41
CA SER A 186 -6.29 1.65 20.29
C SER A 186 -6.30 3.12 20.69
N ILE A 187 -5.44 3.90 20.04
CA ILE A 187 -5.40 5.36 20.07
C ILE A 187 -6.19 5.88 18.87
N LEU A 188 -7.09 6.83 19.12
CA LEU A 188 -7.81 7.51 18.06
C LEU A 188 -6.92 8.58 17.43
N ALA A 189 -6.74 8.55 16.11
CA ALA A 189 -6.06 9.60 15.36
C ALA A 189 -6.95 10.11 14.23
N ARG A 190 -6.98 11.42 14.04
CA ARG A 190 -7.70 12.05 12.93
C ARG A 190 -6.74 12.34 11.80
N ALA A 191 -6.97 11.72 10.66
CA ALA A 191 -6.32 12.03 9.40
C ALA A 191 -7.05 13.16 8.66
N LYS A 192 -6.29 13.95 7.92
CA LYS A 192 -6.77 14.96 6.99
C LYS A 192 -6.15 14.72 5.62
N ILE A 193 -7.01 14.47 4.64
CA ILE A 193 -6.65 14.04 3.29
C ILE A 193 -7.08 15.12 2.28
N ASN A 194 -6.22 15.38 1.31
CA ASN A 194 -6.50 16.33 0.24
C ASN A 194 -7.41 15.67 -0.81
N ASN A 195 -8.53 16.33 -1.14
CA ASN A 195 -9.52 15.85 -2.10
C ASN A 195 -9.97 16.98 -3.03
N GLU A 196 -9.01 17.60 -3.72
CA GLU A 196 -9.21 18.84 -4.49
C GLU A 196 -10.27 18.68 -5.59
N ASN A 197 -10.27 17.52 -6.25
CA ASN A 197 -11.23 17.19 -7.29
C ASN A 197 -12.61 16.74 -6.75
N SER A 198 -12.77 16.64 -5.43
CA SER A 198 -13.97 16.11 -4.77
C SER A 198 -14.33 14.68 -5.21
N GLU A 199 -13.32 13.86 -5.52
CA GLU A 199 -13.47 12.48 -5.99
C GLU A 199 -13.82 11.52 -4.86
N ILE A 200 -13.23 11.73 -3.68
CA ILE A 200 -13.63 10.99 -2.47
C ILE A 200 -14.97 11.55 -1.99
N ILE A 201 -15.98 10.68 -1.98
CA ILE A 201 -17.32 11.02 -1.50
C ILE A 201 -17.36 10.73 0.00
N PRO A 202 -17.80 11.68 0.85
CA PRO A 202 -18.00 11.42 2.28
C PRO A 202 -18.87 10.18 2.53
N GLY A 203 -18.49 9.36 3.49
CA GLY A 203 -19.09 8.05 3.77
C GLY A 203 -18.39 6.88 3.07
N SER A 204 -17.47 7.15 2.13
CA SER A 204 -16.64 6.10 1.51
C SER A 204 -15.66 5.50 2.52
N LEU A 205 -15.40 4.20 2.40
CA LEU A 205 -14.28 3.55 3.08
C LEU A 205 -12.97 3.92 2.39
N LEU A 206 -11.99 4.34 3.19
CA LEU A 206 -10.64 4.63 2.75
C LEU A 206 -9.67 3.66 3.40
N GLU A 207 -8.68 3.25 2.64
CA GLU A 207 -7.49 2.57 3.14
C GLU A 207 -6.39 3.61 3.32
N ILE A 208 -5.76 3.61 4.49
CA ILE A 208 -4.80 4.62 4.92
C ILE A 208 -3.48 3.95 5.23
N GLU A 209 -2.43 4.42 4.59
CA GLU A 209 -1.05 4.06 4.85
C GLU A 209 -0.36 5.24 5.53
N ILE A 210 -0.03 5.10 6.81
CA ILE A 210 0.70 6.11 7.59
C ILE A 210 2.19 5.84 7.49
N LEU A 211 2.97 6.84 7.09
CA LEU A 211 4.42 6.75 6.93
C LEU A 211 5.11 7.29 8.18
N TYR A 212 6.04 6.51 8.73
CA TYR A 212 6.80 6.88 9.92
C TYR A 212 8.26 6.42 9.81
N ASN A 213 9.11 6.93 10.71
CA ASN A 213 10.55 6.66 10.74
C ASN A 213 11.24 6.92 9.37
N GLU A 214 10.92 8.04 8.74
CA GLU A 214 11.61 8.49 7.52
C GLU A 214 13.10 8.69 7.80
N LYS A 215 13.96 7.99 7.06
CA LYS A 215 15.42 8.10 7.14
C LYS A 215 16.05 8.00 5.77
N ASN A 216 17.11 8.77 5.56
CA ASN A 216 17.95 8.63 4.38
C ASN A 216 19.10 7.67 4.69
N ALA A 217 19.24 6.63 3.87
CA ALA A 217 20.29 5.64 4.04
C ALA A 217 20.74 5.09 2.68
N LEU A 218 21.93 4.47 2.65
CA LEU A 218 22.39 3.73 1.48
C LEU A 218 21.43 2.57 1.22
N SER A 219 20.99 2.43 -0.03
CA SER A 219 20.14 1.32 -0.45
C SER A 219 20.96 0.24 -1.14
N VAL A 220 20.74 -1.01 -0.73
CA VAL A 220 21.18 -2.21 -1.44
C VAL A 220 19.97 -3.09 -1.75
N PRO A 221 20.00 -3.90 -2.82
CA PRO A 221 19.05 -4.99 -3.00
C PRO A 221 19.11 -5.95 -1.80
N ASP A 222 17.95 -6.52 -1.42
CA ASP A 222 17.90 -7.50 -0.33
C ASP A 222 18.72 -8.76 -0.65
N THR A 223 18.79 -9.13 -1.93
CA THR A 223 19.63 -10.24 -2.44
C THR A 223 21.13 -9.99 -2.33
N SER A 224 21.55 -8.76 -2.05
CA SER A 224 22.96 -8.41 -1.84
C SER A 224 23.41 -8.61 -0.40
N ILE A 225 22.49 -8.87 0.54
CA ILE A 225 22.81 -9.09 1.95
C ILE A 225 23.03 -10.58 2.20
N MET A 226 24.20 -10.93 2.72
CA MET A 226 24.50 -12.30 3.13
C MET A 226 24.41 -12.44 4.65
N TYR A 227 23.68 -13.46 5.08
CA TYR A 227 23.52 -13.80 6.49
C TYR A 227 24.43 -14.98 6.85
N GLU A 228 25.32 -14.80 7.82
CA GLU A 228 26.16 -15.86 8.37
C GLU A 228 25.97 -15.91 9.89
N GLY A 229 25.06 -16.76 10.34
CA GLY A 229 24.63 -16.79 11.75
C GLY A 229 23.96 -15.48 12.16
N SER A 230 24.55 -14.78 13.14
CA SER A 230 24.09 -13.46 13.60
C SER A 230 24.71 -12.28 12.84
N LYS A 231 25.70 -12.54 11.96
CA LYS A 231 26.38 -11.50 11.19
C LYS A 231 25.67 -11.27 9.85
N LYS A 232 25.70 -10.02 9.40
CA LYS A 232 25.18 -9.58 8.10
C LYS A 232 26.31 -8.89 7.35
N PHE A 233 26.51 -9.27 6.10
CA PHE A 233 27.52 -8.73 5.18
C PHE A 233 26.84 -8.15 3.95
#